data_AF-A0A370GG43-F1
#
_entry.id   AF-A0A370GG43-F1
#
_cell.length_a   1.000
_cell.length_b   1.000
_cell.length_c   1.000
_cell.angle_alpha   90.00
_cell.angle_beta   90.00
_cell.angle_gamma   90.00
#
_symmetry.space_group_name_H-M   'P 1'
#
loop_
_entity.id
_entity.type
_entity.pdbx_description
1 polymer ?
#
loop_
_entity_poly.entity_id
_entity_poly.type
_entity_poly.pdbx_seq_one_letter_code
_entity_poly.pdbx_strand_id
1 'polypeptide(L)'
;MKKMICAAVFLGLILAGCQKSNEEVAGTSEKNVKTEETSSQKENSQSQDKAEASDDVEGVWLAKGQEDGIPSTWYFHDGQLVVNYNNDFFYEVAENKDAKGYTVMTIKNQNGKKHALLLKGEGKELEGVTAENQAYEKYLADGTVPDGQRIEFSLQENSWGSVDQAINFWEKTYKNTDNEISKNMIWENYRKDLWGLVKDRTSGDTITLHFTNIGGAGGSYAQLVKHGETTEITAFDGNASYPDNPFERYTVRNSDYHVVKTEVLWKK
;
A
#
# COMPACT_ATOMS: atom_id res chain seq x y z
N MET A 1 28.44 25.98 10.10
CA MET A 1 27.05 25.57 9.83
C MET A 1 27.04 24.08 9.53
N LYS A 2 26.75 23.23 10.53
CA LYS A 2 26.67 21.77 10.36
C LYS A 2 25.21 21.42 10.09
N LYS A 3 24.91 20.95 8.89
CA LYS A 3 23.61 20.36 8.56
C LYS A 3 23.52 19.01 9.28
N MET A 4 22.59 18.88 10.22
CA MET A 4 22.23 17.57 10.78
C MET A 4 21.55 16.78 9.67
N ILE A 5 22.18 15.68 9.28
CA ILE A 5 21.59 14.63 8.46
C ILE A 5 20.91 13.68 9.46
N CYS A 6 19.59 13.77 9.59
CA CYS A 6 18.76 12.71 10.17
C CYS A 6 18.19 11.95 8.95
N ALA A 7 18.84 10.91 8.45
CA ALA A 7 18.88 9.55 8.98
C ALA A 7 17.49 8.91 9.10
N ALA A 8 17.16 8.16 8.04
CA ALA A 8 16.26 7.02 7.97
C ALA A 8 14.75 7.26 8.15
N VAL A 9 14.02 7.15 7.03
CA VAL A 9 12.63 6.67 7.01
C VAL A 9 12.62 5.24 7.56
N PHE A 10 12.59 5.11 8.89
CA PHE A 10 12.24 3.88 9.56
C PHE A 10 10.72 3.85 9.71
N LEU A 11 10.03 3.38 8.67
CA LEU A 11 8.74 2.70 8.82
C LEU A 11 8.96 1.19 9.14
N GLY A 12 10.06 0.86 9.81
CA GLY A 12 10.45 -0.52 10.12
C GLY A 12 10.22 -0.87 11.59
N LEU A 13 9.45 -1.96 11.81
CA LEU A 13 9.72 -3.09 12.72
C LEU A 13 10.22 -2.73 14.15
N ILE A 14 9.62 -3.16 15.26
CA ILE A 14 9.62 -4.55 15.78
C ILE A 14 8.71 -4.66 17.03
N LEU A 15 7.98 -5.78 17.08
CA LEU A 15 7.64 -6.71 18.19
C LEU A 15 7.87 -6.33 19.68
N ALA A 16 6.83 -6.64 20.48
CA ALA A 16 6.81 -7.39 21.76
C ALA A 16 7.90 -7.18 22.84
N GLY A 17 7.45 -6.94 24.08
CA GLY A 17 8.18 -7.40 25.28
C GLY A 17 8.08 -6.49 26.52
N CYS A 18 7.26 -6.91 27.48
CA CYS A 18 6.99 -6.35 28.81
C CYS A 18 8.13 -5.71 29.61
N GLN A 19 7.77 -4.56 30.22
CA GLN A 19 7.89 -4.16 31.63
C GLN A 19 9.16 -4.49 32.43
N LYS A 20 9.74 -3.41 32.99
CA LYS A 20 9.91 -3.28 34.45
C LYS A 20 9.79 -1.83 34.88
N SER A 21 8.71 -1.56 35.60
CA SER A 21 8.43 -0.36 36.40
C SER A 21 9.14 -0.42 37.75
N ASN A 22 9.51 0.75 38.26
CA ASN A 22 9.54 1.22 39.65
C ASN A 22 9.65 2.76 39.50
N GLU A 23 8.85 3.63 40.10
CA GLU A 23 8.52 3.78 41.52
C GLU A 23 7.16 4.47 41.73
N GLU A 24 6.48 4.09 42.83
CA GLU A 24 5.51 4.90 43.60
C GLU A 24 6.13 6.25 44.02
N VAL A 25 5.40 7.35 44.25
CA VAL A 25 4.63 7.64 45.47
C VAL A 25 3.69 8.84 45.23
N ALA A 26 2.56 8.80 45.93
CA ALA A 26 1.42 9.70 46.01
C ALA A 26 1.66 11.19 46.38
N GLY A 27 0.64 12.01 46.10
CA GLY A 27 0.49 13.37 46.64
C GLY A 27 -0.79 14.07 46.17
N THR A 28 -1.90 13.87 46.87
CA THR A 28 -3.22 14.49 46.69
C THR A 28 -3.20 15.99 47.05
N SER A 29 -3.91 16.85 46.31
CA SER A 29 -4.74 17.92 46.91
C SER A 29 -5.68 18.58 45.87
N GLU A 30 -6.94 18.70 46.27
CA GLU A 30 -8.03 19.34 45.55
C GLU A 30 -7.98 20.88 45.70
N LYS A 31 -8.37 21.63 44.65
CA LYS A 31 -9.08 22.89 44.84
C LYS A 31 -9.90 23.30 43.61
N ASN A 32 -11.21 23.36 43.85
CA ASN A 32 -12.27 23.94 43.03
C ASN A 32 -12.15 25.48 42.98
N VAL A 33 -12.24 26.11 41.80
CA VAL A 33 -12.82 27.46 41.61
C VAL A 33 -13.48 27.56 40.23
N LYS A 34 -14.65 28.19 40.25
CA LYS A 34 -15.66 28.36 39.21
C LYS A 34 -15.54 29.74 38.53
N THR A 35 -15.94 29.80 37.26
CA THR A 35 -16.59 30.92 36.54
C THR A 35 -15.84 32.26 36.38
N GLU A 36 -15.60 32.67 35.13
CA GLU A 36 -16.13 33.94 34.60
C GLU A 36 -16.12 33.98 33.06
N GLU A 37 -17.25 34.38 32.50
CA GLU A 37 -17.50 34.67 31.09
C GLU A 37 -16.87 36.01 30.71
N THR A 38 -16.38 36.16 29.48
CA THR A 38 -16.47 37.45 28.77
C THR A 38 -16.49 37.24 27.25
N SER A 39 -17.68 37.43 26.69
CA SER A 39 -18.02 38.26 25.52
C SER A 39 -17.24 38.13 24.21
N SER A 40 -17.97 37.61 23.21
CA SER A 40 -18.22 38.20 21.89
C SER A 40 -17.04 38.59 21.00
N GLN A 41 -16.89 37.89 19.88
CA GLN A 41 -17.11 38.50 18.57
C GLN A 41 -17.30 37.43 17.48
N LYS A 42 -18.50 37.46 16.88
CA LYS A 42 -18.82 36.82 15.60
C LYS A 42 -17.94 37.48 14.54
N GLU A 43 -16.89 36.82 14.10
CA GLU A 43 -16.32 37.09 12.79
C GLU A 43 -17.01 36.19 11.76
N ASN A 44 -17.60 36.89 10.80
CA ASN A 44 -18.32 36.40 9.66
C ASN A 44 -17.32 35.76 8.69
N SER A 45 -17.10 34.45 8.76
CA SER A 45 -16.27 33.75 7.77
C SER A 45 -17.07 33.61 6.47
N GLN A 46 -16.69 34.42 5.48
CA GLN A 46 -16.98 34.16 4.08
C GLN A 46 -16.61 32.72 3.75
N SER A 47 -17.57 31.96 3.21
CA SER A 47 -17.31 30.67 2.58
C SER A 47 -16.36 30.88 1.41
N GLN A 48 -15.07 30.67 1.64
CA GLN A 48 -14.13 30.43 0.56
C GLN A 48 -14.53 29.09 -0.07
N ASP A 49 -14.82 29.09 -1.37
CA ASP A 49 -14.88 27.86 -2.16
C ASP A 49 -13.55 27.14 -1.97
N LYS A 50 -13.54 26.13 -1.10
CA LYS A 50 -12.35 25.32 -0.86
C LYS A 50 -12.18 24.42 -2.08
N ALA A 51 -10.96 24.39 -2.62
CA ALA A 51 -10.64 23.48 -3.71
C ALA A 51 -10.77 22.04 -3.20
N GLU A 52 -11.60 21.24 -3.88
CA GLU A 52 -11.75 19.82 -3.58
C GLU A 52 -10.40 19.11 -3.70
N ALA A 53 -10.17 18.14 -2.81
CA ALA A 53 -9.03 17.25 -2.93
C ALA A 53 -9.20 16.36 -4.17
N SER A 54 -8.09 15.97 -4.79
CA SER A 54 -8.12 14.98 -5.88
C SER A 54 -8.54 13.62 -5.30
N ASP A 55 -9.63 13.04 -5.79
CA ASP A 55 -10.14 11.74 -5.35
C ASP A 55 -9.28 10.55 -5.85
N ASP A 56 -8.43 10.75 -6.86
CA ASP A 56 -7.69 9.68 -7.54
C ASP A 56 -6.27 9.47 -6.97
N VAL A 57 -6.16 9.21 -5.67
CA VAL A 57 -4.88 8.77 -5.04
C VAL A 57 -4.72 7.24 -5.01
N GLU A 58 -5.77 6.53 -5.42
CA GLU A 58 -5.81 5.09 -5.52
C GLU A 58 -4.74 4.54 -6.46
N GLY A 59 -4.34 3.29 -6.22
CA GLY A 59 -3.38 2.58 -7.05
C GLY A 59 -2.00 2.42 -6.44
N VAL A 60 -1.08 1.91 -7.25
CA VAL A 60 0.29 1.60 -6.84
C VAL A 60 1.19 2.74 -7.25
N TRP A 61 2.01 3.23 -6.33
CA TRP A 61 2.91 4.35 -6.53
C TRP A 61 4.33 3.95 -6.19
N LEU A 62 5.27 4.35 -7.04
CA LEU A 62 6.69 4.35 -6.72
C LEU A 62 7.00 5.68 -6.05
N ALA A 63 7.40 5.61 -4.78
CA ALA A 63 7.72 6.74 -3.95
C ALA A 63 9.23 6.80 -3.73
N LYS A 64 9.87 7.88 -4.15
CA LYS A 64 11.32 8.05 -4.08
C LYS A 64 11.67 9.32 -3.32
N GLY A 65 12.50 9.21 -2.28
CA GLY A 65 13.02 10.37 -1.59
C GLY A 65 13.89 11.22 -2.52
N GLN A 66 13.68 12.53 -2.57
CA GLN A 66 14.49 13.44 -3.39
C GLN A 66 15.94 13.51 -2.89
N GLU A 67 16.14 13.40 -1.58
CA GLU A 67 17.42 13.56 -0.93
C GLU A 67 18.27 12.28 -0.93
N ASP A 68 17.67 11.12 -0.72
CA ASP A 68 18.36 9.83 -0.63
C ASP A 68 18.21 8.96 -1.88
N GLY A 69 17.22 9.26 -2.73
CA GLY A 69 16.91 8.50 -3.93
C GLY A 69 16.41 7.07 -3.66
N ILE A 70 16.11 6.72 -2.41
CA ILE A 70 15.73 5.36 -2.03
C ILE A 70 14.26 5.14 -2.43
N PRO A 71 13.95 4.15 -3.29
CA PRO A 71 12.59 3.89 -3.70
C PRO A 71 11.84 3.06 -2.64
N SER A 72 10.53 3.28 -2.58
CA SER A 72 9.57 2.48 -1.82
C SER A 72 8.29 2.33 -2.64
N THR A 73 7.57 1.22 -2.45
CA THR A 73 6.30 0.95 -3.13
C THR A 73 5.14 1.21 -2.18
N TRP A 74 4.20 2.05 -2.61
CA TRP A 74 3.03 2.45 -1.82
C TRP A 74 1.78 2.05 -2.59
N TYR A 75 0.89 1.31 -1.96
CA TYR A 75 -0.38 0.90 -2.57
C TYR A 75 -1.52 1.45 -1.73
N PHE A 76 -2.26 2.38 -2.32
CA PHE A 76 -3.48 2.96 -1.74
C PHE A 76 -4.66 2.22 -2.33
N HIS A 77 -5.46 1.58 -1.47
CA HIS A 77 -6.67 0.91 -1.89
C HIS A 77 -7.76 0.84 -0.83
N ASP A 78 -8.92 1.43 -1.11
CA ASP A 78 -10.13 1.38 -0.27
C ASP A 78 -9.84 1.72 1.20
N GLY A 79 -9.05 2.79 1.42
CA GLY A 79 -8.63 3.24 2.74
C GLY A 79 -7.56 2.37 3.42
N GLN A 80 -7.04 1.35 2.76
CA GLN A 80 -5.87 0.58 3.20
C GLN A 80 -4.60 1.07 2.51
N LEU A 81 -3.52 1.16 3.27
CA LEU A 81 -2.20 1.53 2.75
C LEU A 81 -1.21 0.39 2.98
N VAL A 82 -0.57 -0.05 1.91
CA VAL A 82 0.57 -0.97 1.97
C VAL A 82 1.84 -0.25 1.57
N VAL A 83 2.83 -0.18 2.47
CA VAL A 83 4.15 0.42 2.18
C VAL A 83 5.22 -0.66 2.25
N ASN A 84 5.95 -0.88 1.15
CA ASN A 84 6.98 -1.91 1.04
C ASN A 84 6.50 -3.28 1.58
N TYR A 85 5.28 -3.68 1.19
CA TYR A 85 4.63 -4.94 1.59
C TYR A 85 4.19 -5.00 3.05
N ASN A 86 4.33 -3.92 3.82
CA ASN A 86 3.75 -3.81 5.15
C ASN A 86 2.31 -3.27 5.04
N ASN A 87 1.33 -4.08 5.47
CA ASN A 87 -0.11 -3.77 5.46
C ASN A 87 -0.63 -3.26 6.81
N ASP A 88 0.24 -2.70 7.65
CA ASP A 88 -0.11 -2.21 8.99
C ASP A 88 -0.75 -0.81 9.00
N PHE A 89 -1.14 -0.27 7.84
CA PHE A 89 -1.58 1.12 7.70
C PHE A 89 -2.96 1.25 7.04
N PHE A 90 -3.69 2.24 7.52
CA PHE A 90 -4.94 2.73 6.94
C PHE A 90 -4.77 4.19 6.59
N TYR A 91 -5.54 4.69 5.63
CA TYR A 91 -5.50 6.08 5.24
C TYR A 91 -6.90 6.66 5.05
N GLU A 92 -7.03 7.96 5.26
CA GLU A 92 -8.24 8.74 5.01
C GLU A 92 -7.83 10.03 4.28
N VAL A 93 -8.51 10.35 3.19
CA VAL A 93 -8.27 11.57 2.40
C VAL A 93 -9.23 12.65 2.89
N ALA A 94 -8.71 13.84 3.18
CA ALA A 94 -9.55 14.99 3.49
C ALA A 94 -10.35 15.41 2.26
N GLU A 95 -11.63 15.73 2.43
CA GLU A 95 -12.54 16.17 1.36
C GLU A 95 -12.02 17.38 0.58
N ASN A 96 -11.33 18.28 1.27
CA ASN A 96 -10.85 19.55 0.72
C ASN A 96 -9.34 19.66 0.85
N LYS A 97 -8.72 20.32 -0.12
CA LYS A 97 -7.32 20.74 0.02
C LYS A 97 -7.16 21.70 1.20
N ASP A 98 -6.00 21.67 1.83
CA ASP A 98 -5.68 22.62 2.89
C ASP A 98 -5.47 24.05 2.34
N ALA A 99 -5.30 25.03 3.22
CA ALA A 99 -5.09 26.43 2.82
C ALA A 99 -3.81 26.65 1.98
N LYS A 100 -2.91 25.66 1.92
CA LYS A 100 -1.68 25.67 1.13
C LYS A 100 -1.81 24.87 -0.17
N GLY A 101 -2.99 24.31 -0.43
CA GLY A 101 -3.32 23.58 -1.65
C GLY A 101 -2.88 22.11 -1.65
N TYR A 102 -2.58 21.52 -0.48
CA TYR A 102 -2.26 20.10 -0.39
C TYR A 102 -3.52 19.26 -0.25
N THR A 103 -3.56 18.13 -0.96
CA THR A 103 -4.41 17.00 -0.58
C THR A 103 -3.83 16.39 0.69
N VAL A 104 -4.63 16.31 1.75
CA VAL A 104 -4.17 15.84 3.06
C VAL A 104 -4.66 14.42 3.29
N MET A 105 -3.73 13.51 3.51
CA MET A 105 -4.04 12.13 3.88
C MET A 105 -3.62 11.87 5.32
N THR A 106 -4.56 11.41 6.14
CA THR A 106 -4.25 10.93 7.49
C THR A 106 -3.92 9.45 7.40
N ILE A 107 -2.68 9.08 7.72
CA ILE A 107 -2.24 7.68 7.78
C ILE A 107 -2.26 7.22 9.24
N LYS A 108 -2.90 6.09 9.51
CA LYS A 108 -3.01 5.49 10.83
C LYS A 108 -2.40 4.09 10.83
N ASN A 109 -1.49 3.82 11.77
CA ASN A 109 -0.96 2.46 11.95
C ASN A 109 -1.86 1.59 12.86
N GLN A 110 -1.54 0.29 12.98
CA GLN A 110 -2.27 -0.65 13.84
C GLN A 110 -2.34 -0.23 15.32
N ASN A 111 -1.33 0.49 15.83
CA ASN A 111 -1.31 1.00 17.20
C ASN A 111 -2.13 2.29 17.37
N GLY A 112 -2.77 2.77 16.30
CA GLY A 112 -3.56 3.99 16.28
C GLY A 112 -2.77 5.28 16.19
N LYS A 113 -1.45 5.20 16.03
CA LYS A 113 -0.60 6.38 15.81
C LYS A 113 -0.93 6.97 14.44
N LYS A 114 -1.08 8.29 14.40
CA LYS A 114 -1.43 9.05 13.20
C LYS A 114 -0.25 9.85 12.66
N HIS A 115 -0.24 9.97 11.35
CA HIS A 115 0.72 10.72 10.55
C HIS A 115 -0.06 11.44 9.44
N ALA A 116 0.50 12.51 8.88
CA ALA A 116 -0.04 13.12 7.67
C ALA A 116 0.89 12.88 6.49
N LEU A 117 0.32 12.54 5.33
CA LEU A 117 0.96 12.63 4.03
C LEU A 117 0.29 13.79 3.28
N LEU A 118 1.09 14.79 2.94
CA LEU A 118 0.66 16.00 2.24
C LEU A 118 1.07 15.86 0.79
N LEU A 119 0.09 15.75 -0.11
CA LEU A 119 0.31 15.55 -1.54
C LEU A 119 -0.01 16.80 -2.34
N LYS A 120 0.82 17.08 -3.34
CA LYS A 120 0.63 18.17 -4.30
C LYS A 120 0.96 17.70 -5.70
N GLY A 121 0.16 18.13 -6.68
CA GLY A 121 0.24 17.67 -8.07
C GLY A 121 -1.09 17.11 -8.53
N GLU A 122 -1.12 16.62 -9.77
CA GLU A 122 -2.29 16.04 -10.42
C GLU A 122 -1.86 14.92 -11.38
N GLY A 123 -2.74 13.94 -11.59
CA GLY A 123 -2.48 12.84 -12.53
C GLY A 123 -1.49 11.81 -11.97
N LYS A 124 -0.49 11.44 -12.77
CA LYS A 124 0.41 10.30 -12.50
C LYS A 124 1.68 10.66 -11.74
N GLU A 125 1.88 11.93 -11.42
CA GLU A 125 3.06 12.43 -10.73
C GLU A 125 2.63 13.35 -9.58
N LEU A 126 3.06 13.01 -8.37
CA LEU A 126 2.76 13.78 -7.16
C LEU A 126 4.05 14.06 -6.39
N GLU A 127 4.11 15.21 -5.74
CA GLU A 127 5.09 15.52 -4.70
C GLU A 127 4.42 15.28 -3.35
N GLY A 128 5.13 14.61 -2.44
CA GLY A 128 4.67 14.31 -1.10
C GLY A 128 5.62 14.74 0.00
N VAL A 129 5.03 15.06 1.15
CA VAL A 129 5.71 15.31 2.42
C VAL A 129 5.03 14.55 3.53
N THR A 130 5.80 13.86 4.37
CA THR A 130 5.27 13.28 5.60
C THR A 130 5.43 14.24 6.78
N ALA A 131 4.39 14.35 7.60
CA ALA A 131 4.43 14.99 8.90
C ALA A 131 4.18 13.93 9.97
N GLU A 132 5.15 13.75 10.86
CA GLU A 132 5.14 12.71 11.88
C GLU A 132 5.47 13.28 13.27
N ASN A 133 4.98 12.62 14.32
CA ASN A 133 5.29 12.98 15.72
C ASN A 133 5.02 14.48 15.97
N GLN A 134 6.00 15.21 16.50
CA GLN A 134 5.87 16.65 16.76
C GLN A 134 5.56 17.46 15.49
N ALA A 135 6.02 17.02 14.32
CA ALA A 135 5.75 17.68 13.06
C ALA A 135 4.27 17.52 12.64
N TYR A 136 3.67 16.37 12.95
CA TYR A 136 2.24 16.13 12.77
C TYR A 136 1.41 17.04 13.69
N GLU A 137 1.74 17.11 14.98
CA GLU A 137 1.04 18.00 15.92
C GLU A 137 1.13 19.47 15.51
N LYS A 138 2.31 19.91 15.04
CA LYS A 138 2.48 21.28 14.54
C LYS A 138 1.64 21.53 13.30
N TYR A 139 1.63 20.58 12.34
CA TYR A 139 0.78 20.68 11.17
C TYR A 139 -0.71 20.80 11.53
N LEU A 140 -1.20 20.01 12.50
CA LEU A 140 -2.60 20.12 12.95
C LEU A 140 -2.91 21.47 13.62
N ALA A 141 -1.96 22.04 14.35
CA ALA A 141 -2.17 23.28 15.10
C ALA A 141 -2.21 24.52 14.22
N ASP A 142 -1.32 24.62 13.22
CA ASP A 142 -1.13 25.85 12.43
C ASP A 142 -0.90 25.63 10.92
N GLY A 143 -1.03 24.39 10.45
CA GLY A 143 -0.79 24.02 9.05
C GLY A 143 0.68 24.07 8.64
N THR A 144 1.65 24.18 9.55
CA THR A 144 3.08 24.19 9.21
C THR A 144 3.47 22.90 8.51
N VAL A 145 3.89 23.02 7.25
CA VAL A 145 4.43 21.91 6.46
C VAL A 145 5.88 21.70 6.90
N PRO A 146 6.30 20.48 7.23
CA PRO A 146 7.68 20.23 7.63
C PRO A 146 8.68 20.48 6.49
N ASP A 147 9.85 21.03 6.83
CA ASP A 147 11.01 21.14 5.92
C ASP A 147 11.74 19.79 5.74
N GLY A 148 11.02 18.67 5.92
CA GLY A 148 11.55 17.32 5.84
C GLY A 148 11.69 16.79 4.41
N GLN A 149 12.07 15.52 4.34
CA GLN A 149 12.27 14.77 3.10
C GLN A 149 11.10 14.95 2.13
N ARG A 150 11.40 15.35 0.90
CA ARG A 150 10.43 15.40 -0.19
C ARG A 150 10.40 14.06 -0.90
N ILE A 151 9.20 13.62 -1.27
CA ILE A 151 8.98 12.32 -1.89
C ILE A 151 8.36 12.54 -3.27
N GLU A 152 8.99 12.02 -4.30
CA GLU A 152 8.44 11.95 -5.64
C GLU A 152 7.62 10.66 -5.76
N PHE A 153 6.33 10.82 -6.00
CA PHE A 153 5.39 9.74 -6.26
C PHE A 153 5.12 9.67 -7.75
N SER A 154 5.31 8.49 -8.33
CA SER A 154 5.00 8.19 -9.72
C SER A 154 4.05 7.00 -9.78
N LEU A 155 2.85 7.21 -10.32
CA LEU A 155 1.83 6.17 -10.42
C LEU A 155 2.39 5.05 -11.28
N GLN A 156 2.47 3.87 -10.69
CA GLN A 156 2.80 2.66 -11.39
C GLN A 156 1.54 2.19 -12.07
N GLU A 157 1.59 2.17 -13.40
CA GLU A 157 0.57 1.47 -14.19
C GLU A 157 0.53 -0.03 -13.80
N ASN A 158 1.56 -0.53 -13.10
CA ASN A 158 1.67 -1.90 -12.62
C ASN A 158 1.07 -2.16 -11.24
N SER A 159 -0.16 -2.69 -11.21
CA SER A 159 -1.02 -2.87 -10.01
C SER A 159 -0.57 -3.96 -9.01
N TRP A 160 0.51 -4.67 -9.31
CA TRP A 160 1.09 -5.70 -8.45
C TRP A 160 2.26 -5.08 -7.70
N GLY A 161 2.06 -4.77 -6.42
CA GLY A 161 3.08 -4.14 -5.58
C GLY A 161 4.42 -4.89 -5.60
N SER A 162 4.41 -6.21 -5.82
CA SER A 162 5.60 -7.02 -6.14
C SER A 162 5.32 -8.38 -6.77
N VAL A 163 6.41 -9.01 -7.23
CA VAL A 163 6.48 -10.45 -7.54
C VAL A 163 5.99 -11.30 -6.37
N ASP A 164 6.43 -11.01 -5.13
CA ASP A 164 6.03 -11.76 -3.94
C ASP A 164 4.53 -11.71 -3.68
N GLN A 165 3.90 -10.55 -3.92
CA GLN A 165 2.46 -10.38 -3.78
C GLN A 165 1.70 -11.20 -4.84
N ALA A 166 2.17 -11.17 -6.09
CA ALA A 166 1.58 -11.96 -7.16
C ALA A 166 1.71 -13.46 -6.90
N ILE A 167 2.88 -13.93 -6.43
CA ILE A 167 3.08 -15.32 -6.02
C ILE A 167 2.16 -15.68 -4.86
N ASN A 168 2.03 -14.82 -3.84
CA ASN A 168 1.15 -15.08 -2.70
C ASN A 168 -0.31 -15.17 -3.13
N PHE A 169 -0.77 -14.29 -4.03
CA PHE A 169 -2.11 -14.34 -4.60
C PHE A 169 -2.35 -15.67 -5.33
N TRP A 170 -1.40 -16.06 -6.19
CA TRP A 170 -1.43 -17.33 -6.90
C TRP A 170 -1.49 -18.51 -5.92
N GLU A 171 -0.61 -18.54 -4.92
CA GLU A 171 -0.56 -19.63 -3.92
C GLU A 171 -1.86 -19.73 -3.14
N LYS A 172 -2.43 -18.61 -2.67
CA LYS A 172 -3.69 -18.62 -1.92
C LYS A 172 -4.85 -19.12 -2.78
N THR A 173 -4.86 -18.78 -4.07
CA THR A 173 -5.87 -19.28 -5.00
C THR A 173 -5.77 -20.81 -5.16
N TYR A 174 -4.57 -21.35 -5.35
CA TYR A 174 -4.35 -22.79 -5.50
C TYR A 174 -4.42 -23.58 -4.19
N LYS A 175 -4.20 -22.95 -3.03
CA LYS A 175 -4.34 -23.59 -1.71
C LYS A 175 -5.77 -23.54 -1.18
N ASN A 176 -6.63 -22.68 -1.72
CA ASN A 176 -8.02 -22.61 -1.32
C ASN A 176 -8.75 -23.89 -1.79
N THR A 177 -9.11 -24.75 -0.84
CA THR A 177 -9.72 -26.07 -1.08
C THR A 177 -11.12 -26.00 -1.67
N ASP A 178 -11.78 -24.84 -1.60
CA ASP A 178 -13.08 -24.62 -2.22
C ASP A 178 -12.96 -24.41 -3.74
N ASN A 179 -11.75 -24.14 -4.23
CA ASN A 179 -11.49 -24.02 -5.66
C ASN A 179 -11.15 -25.40 -6.26
N GLU A 180 -11.79 -25.75 -7.37
CA GLU A 180 -11.48 -26.98 -8.11
C GLU A 180 -10.01 -27.05 -8.55
N ILE A 181 -9.40 -25.89 -8.86
CA ILE A 181 -8.00 -25.80 -9.30
C ILE A 181 -7.00 -26.27 -8.23
N SER A 182 -7.40 -26.31 -6.96
CA SER A 182 -6.54 -26.75 -5.86
C SER A 182 -6.10 -28.21 -6.02
N LYS A 183 -6.88 -29.02 -6.73
CA LYS A 183 -6.60 -30.43 -7.03
C LYS A 183 -5.54 -30.62 -8.11
N ASN A 184 -5.24 -29.57 -8.88
CA ASN A 184 -4.38 -29.65 -10.06
C ASN A 184 -2.90 -29.35 -9.75
N MET A 185 -2.58 -28.98 -8.50
CA MET A 185 -1.22 -28.60 -8.11
C MET A 185 -0.50 -29.70 -7.34
N ILE A 186 0.68 -30.08 -7.82
CA ILE A 186 1.59 -31.01 -7.14
C ILE A 186 2.57 -30.18 -6.30
N TRP A 187 2.19 -29.91 -5.05
CA TRP A 187 2.96 -29.05 -4.15
C TRP A 187 4.33 -29.60 -3.79
N GLU A 188 4.54 -30.92 -3.89
CA GLU A 188 5.83 -31.58 -3.66
C GLU A 188 6.90 -31.16 -4.67
N ASN A 189 6.48 -30.68 -5.85
CA ASN A 189 7.37 -30.22 -6.93
C ASN A 189 7.53 -28.69 -6.97
N TYR A 190 6.94 -27.98 -6.00
CA TYR A 190 6.88 -26.52 -5.94
C TYR A 190 7.77 -25.95 -4.85
N ARG A 191 8.47 -24.85 -5.16
CA ARG A 191 9.00 -23.94 -4.15
C ARG A 191 8.86 -22.50 -4.61
N LYS A 192 8.60 -21.63 -3.64
CA LYS A 192 8.42 -20.20 -3.86
C LYS A 192 9.66 -19.51 -4.46
N ASP A 193 10.86 -19.98 -4.13
CA ASP A 193 12.13 -19.43 -4.63
C ASP A 193 12.43 -19.77 -6.11
N LEU A 194 11.62 -20.63 -6.72
CA LEU A 194 11.78 -21.04 -8.12
C LEU A 194 11.00 -20.17 -9.10
N TRP A 195 10.31 -19.13 -8.61
CA TRP A 195 9.65 -18.14 -9.44
C TRP A 195 10.63 -17.09 -9.98
N GLY A 196 10.45 -16.72 -11.25
CA GLY A 196 11.14 -15.65 -11.93
C GLY A 196 10.16 -14.71 -12.64
N LEU A 197 10.50 -13.43 -12.70
CA LEU A 197 9.73 -12.42 -13.41
C LEU A 197 10.04 -12.45 -14.92
N VAL A 198 8.99 -12.50 -15.74
CA VAL A 198 9.09 -12.34 -17.20
C VAL A 198 8.89 -10.86 -17.54
N LYS A 199 10.00 -10.13 -17.64
CA LYS A 199 10.01 -8.65 -17.70
C LYS A 199 9.31 -8.09 -18.95
N ASP A 200 9.55 -8.69 -20.10
CA ASP A 200 9.02 -8.24 -21.40
C ASP A 200 7.51 -8.46 -21.56
N ARG A 201 6.89 -9.18 -20.61
CA ARG A 201 5.45 -9.52 -20.60
C ARG A 201 4.79 -9.13 -19.27
N THR A 202 5.44 -8.23 -18.55
CA THR A 202 4.94 -7.61 -17.33
C THR A 202 4.83 -6.11 -17.57
N SER A 203 3.62 -5.58 -17.51
CA SER A 203 3.33 -4.16 -17.74
C SER A 203 1.87 -3.89 -17.40
N GLY A 204 1.57 -2.68 -16.97
CA GLY A 204 0.23 -2.35 -16.52
C GLY A 204 -0.23 -3.31 -15.41
N ASP A 205 -1.54 -3.54 -15.35
CA ASP A 205 -2.20 -4.50 -14.48
C ASP A 205 -1.72 -5.96 -14.57
N THR A 206 -0.80 -6.25 -15.50
CA THR A 206 -0.32 -7.59 -15.84
C THR A 206 1.06 -7.86 -15.24
N ILE A 207 1.17 -8.95 -14.47
CA ILE A 207 2.45 -9.55 -14.08
C ILE A 207 2.55 -10.97 -14.63
N THR A 208 3.65 -11.26 -15.30
CA THR A 208 3.92 -12.60 -15.82
C THR A 208 5.08 -13.23 -15.09
N LEU A 209 4.82 -14.41 -14.53
CA LEU A 209 5.75 -15.17 -13.73
C LEU A 209 6.01 -16.53 -14.38
N HIS A 210 7.25 -16.99 -14.29
CA HIS A 210 7.69 -18.33 -14.66
C HIS A 210 8.13 -19.07 -13.41
N PHE A 211 7.75 -20.33 -13.23
CA PHE A 211 8.39 -21.17 -12.22
C PHE A 211 9.00 -22.42 -12.83
N THR A 212 10.10 -22.87 -12.23
CA THR A 212 10.76 -24.15 -12.56
C THR A 212 10.42 -25.19 -11.51
N ASN A 213 10.27 -26.46 -11.90
CA ASN A 213 10.09 -27.55 -10.93
C ASN A 213 11.37 -27.78 -10.11
N ILE A 214 11.27 -28.33 -8.89
CA ILE A 214 12.43 -28.57 -8.00
C ILE A 214 13.56 -29.38 -8.66
N GLY A 215 13.23 -30.29 -9.59
CA GLY A 215 14.21 -31.10 -10.33
C GLY A 215 14.87 -30.39 -11.53
N GLY A 216 14.54 -29.11 -11.79
CA GLY A 216 15.05 -28.34 -12.93
C GLY A 216 14.46 -28.74 -14.29
N ALA A 217 13.81 -29.90 -14.39
CA ALA A 217 13.12 -30.36 -15.59
C ALA A 217 11.68 -29.82 -15.64
N GLY A 218 11.40 -29.01 -16.65
CA GLY A 218 10.08 -28.41 -16.88
C GLY A 218 9.82 -27.16 -16.05
N GLY A 219 8.59 -26.70 -16.09
CA GLY A 219 8.15 -25.43 -15.52
C GLY A 219 6.91 -24.93 -16.23
N SER A 220 6.25 -23.96 -15.65
CA SER A 220 5.01 -23.39 -16.16
C SER A 220 5.02 -21.88 -15.99
N TYR A 221 4.17 -21.20 -16.76
CA TYR A 221 3.99 -19.76 -16.65
C TYR A 221 2.61 -19.45 -16.08
N ALA A 222 2.53 -18.37 -15.31
CA ALA A 222 1.28 -17.78 -14.86
C ALA A 222 1.30 -16.29 -15.20
N GLN A 223 0.30 -15.84 -15.93
CA GLN A 223 0.05 -14.42 -16.15
C GLN A 223 -1.12 -13.99 -15.30
N LEU A 224 -0.89 -13.01 -14.42
CA LEU A 224 -1.90 -12.46 -13.54
C LEU A 224 -2.26 -11.04 -13.99
N VAL A 225 -3.55 -10.81 -14.25
CA VAL A 225 -4.07 -9.51 -14.70
C VAL A 225 -5.10 -9.03 -13.69
N LYS A 226 -4.89 -7.87 -13.07
CA LYS A 226 -5.77 -7.38 -12.00
C LYS A 226 -6.91 -6.52 -12.57
N HIS A 227 -8.14 -6.77 -12.13
CA HIS A 227 -9.35 -6.07 -12.57
C HIS A 227 -10.24 -5.72 -11.38
N GLY A 228 -9.99 -4.58 -10.73
CA GLY A 228 -10.79 -4.10 -9.59
C GLY A 228 -10.90 -5.17 -8.49
N GLU A 229 -12.12 -5.68 -8.29
CA GLU A 229 -12.44 -6.72 -7.30
C GLU A 229 -11.98 -8.15 -7.69
N THR A 230 -11.50 -8.35 -8.91
CA THR A 230 -11.07 -9.65 -9.43
C THR A 230 -9.66 -9.62 -9.99
N THR A 231 -9.10 -10.81 -10.22
CA THR A 231 -7.84 -11.03 -10.93
C THR A 231 -8.02 -12.21 -11.88
N GLU A 232 -7.57 -12.07 -13.12
CA GLU A 232 -7.44 -13.19 -14.04
C GLU A 232 -6.08 -13.87 -13.85
N ILE A 233 -6.08 -15.20 -13.72
CA ILE A 233 -4.87 -16.04 -13.77
C ILE A 233 -4.95 -16.86 -15.05
N THR A 234 -4.10 -16.55 -16.02
CA THR A 234 -3.92 -17.38 -17.23
C THR A 234 -2.75 -18.35 -16.99
N ALA A 235 -3.05 -19.64 -17.00
CA ALA A 235 -2.09 -20.71 -16.75
C ALA A 235 -1.56 -21.31 -18.08
N PHE A 236 -0.25 -21.50 -18.14
CA PHE A 236 0.47 -22.09 -19.26
C PHE A 236 1.16 -23.36 -18.77
N ASP A 237 0.58 -24.52 -19.08
CA ASP A 237 1.07 -25.81 -18.60
C ASP A 237 2.27 -26.28 -19.44
N GLY A 238 3.47 -26.17 -18.86
CA GLY A 238 4.73 -26.52 -19.53
C GLY A 238 5.37 -25.34 -20.28
N ASN A 239 6.71 -25.32 -20.30
CA ASN A 239 7.48 -24.24 -20.94
C ASN A 239 7.13 -23.99 -22.42
N ALA A 240 6.77 -25.03 -23.17
CA ALA A 240 6.44 -24.91 -24.60
C ALA A 240 5.07 -24.26 -24.87
N SER A 241 4.23 -24.14 -23.83
CA SER A 241 2.90 -23.57 -23.97
C SER A 241 2.92 -22.03 -23.97
N TYR A 242 3.94 -21.42 -23.37
CA TYR A 242 4.05 -19.96 -23.30
C TYR A 242 4.80 -19.38 -24.51
N PRO A 243 4.36 -18.26 -25.10
CA PRO A 243 3.21 -17.43 -24.68
C PRO A 243 1.90 -17.73 -25.42
N ASP A 244 1.91 -18.65 -26.39
CA ASP A 244 0.86 -18.68 -27.42
C ASP A 244 -0.25 -19.71 -27.15
N ASN A 245 -0.02 -20.68 -26.26
CA ASN A 245 -0.91 -21.83 -26.04
C ASN A 245 -1.31 -21.96 -24.56
N PRO A 246 -2.06 -20.99 -23.99
CA PRO A 246 -2.54 -21.08 -22.61
C PRO A 246 -3.47 -22.28 -22.43
N PHE A 247 -3.40 -22.92 -21.27
CA PHE A 247 -4.22 -24.07 -20.91
C PHE A 247 -5.61 -23.61 -20.45
N GLU A 248 -5.65 -22.82 -19.37
CA GLU A 248 -6.88 -22.35 -18.73
C GLU A 248 -6.72 -20.93 -18.23
N ARG A 249 -7.84 -20.24 -18.08
CA ARG A 249 -7.92 -18.95 -17.41
C ARG A 249 -8.94 -19.00 -16.29
N TYR A 250 -8.55 -18.47 -15.14
CA TYR A 250 -9.38 -18.38 -13.95
C TYR A 250 -9.65 -16.93 -13.62
N THR A 251 -10.91 -16.55 -13.42
CA THR A 251 -11.26 -15.28 -12.78
C THR A 251 -11.40 -15.53 -11.29
N VAL A 252 -10.59 -14.84 -10.49
CA VAL A 252 -10.47 -15.01 -9.05
C VAL A 252 -10.97 -13.76 -8.35
N ARG A 253 -11.86 -13.91 -7.36
CA ARG A 253 -12.29 -12.80 -6.51
C ARG A 253 -11.18 -12.46 -5.51
N ASN A 254 -10.81 -11.18 -5.44
CA ASN A 254 -9.65 -10.73 -4.67
C ASN A 254 -9.83 -10.84 -3.15
N SER A 255 -11.07 -10.75 -2.66
CA SER A 255 -11.38 -10.74 -1.22
C SER A 255 -11.11 -12.07 -0.51
N ASP A 256 -11.29 -13.19 -1.20
CA ASP A 256 -11.25 -14.54 -0.62
C ASP A 256 -10.55 -15.58 -1.50
N TYR A 257 -9.96 -15.15 -2.61
CA TYR A 257 -9.21 -16.00 -3.55
C TYR A 257 -10.08 -17.11 -4.16
N HIS A 258 -11.40 -16.93 -4.19
CA HIS A 258 -12.32 -17.89 -4.78
C HIS A 258 -12.35 -17.75 -6.30
N VAL A 259 -12.25 -18.87 -7.02
CA VAL A 259 -12.38 -18.91 -8.48
C VAL A 259 -13.86 -18.82 -8.83
N VAL A 260 -14.28 -17.68 -9.37
CA VAL A 260 -15.67 -17.42 -9.76
C VAL A 260 -15.98 -17.82 -11.20
N LYS A 261 -14.94 -18.02 -12.03
CA LYS A 261 -15.08 -18.45 -13.43
C LYS A 261 -13.83 -19.20 -13.88
N THR A 262 -14.03 -20.25 -14.67
CA THR A 262 -12.98 -21.00 -15.36
C THR A 262 -13.26 -21.05 -16.85
N GLU A 263 -12.24 -20.75 -17.67
CA GLU A 263 -12.29 -20.80 -19.12
C GLU A 263 -11.23 -21.78 -19.64
N VAL A 264 -11.67 -22.77 -20.42
CA VAL A 264 -10.77 -23.73 -21.09
C VAL A 264 -10.28 -23.11 -22.40
N LEU A 265 -8.96 -22.93 -22.53
CA LEU A 265 -8.35 -22.21 -23.65
C LEU A 265 -7.69 -23.13 -24.68
N TRP A 266 -7.23 -24.32 -24.27
CA TRP A 266 -6.55 -25.27 -25.15
C TRP A 266 -7.44 -25.98 -26.19
N LYS A 267 -8.76 -25.81 -26.12
CA LYS A 267 -9.73 -26.41 -27.06
C LYS A 267 -10.19 -25.48 -28.18
N LYS A 268 -9.58 -24.31 -28.32
CA LYS A 268 -9.95 -23.30 -29.32
C LYS A 268 -9.20 -23.48 -30.62
#